data_AF-A0A4D6LBX2-F1
#
_entry.id   AF-A0A4D6LBX2-F1
#
_cell.length_a   1.000
_cell.length_b   1.000
_cell.length_c   1.000
_cell.angle_alpha   90.00
_cell.angle_beta   90.00
_cell.angle_gamma   90.00
#
_symmetry.space_group_name_H-M   'P 1'
#
loop_
_entity.id
_entity.type
_entity.pdbx_description
1 polymer ?
#
loop_
_entity_poly.entity_id
_entity_poly.type
_entity_poly.pdbx_seq_one_letter_code
_entity_poly.pdbx_strand_id
1 'polypeptide(L)'
;MVADRSFIGIRLVVALWNRCSKVATITASWEALGLESGIHVSVRDLWQHKLVAEDAVSSFSAGVDIHDCKLYIFTPFTVSHSAE
;
A
#
# COMPACT_ATOMS: atom_id res chain seq x y z
N MET A 1 1.18 4.15 25.92
CA MET A 1 0.02 4.21 25.01
C MET A 1 0.12 3.08 24.00
N VAL A 2 -0.81 2.13 24.02
CA VAL A 2 -0.94 1.11 22.97
C VAL A 2 -1.94 1.67 21.97
N ALA A 3 -1.50 1.96 20.75
CA ALA A 3 -2.42 2.38 19.70
C ALA A 3 -3.14 1.13 19.18
N ASP A 4 -4.47 1.13 19.25
CA ASP A 4 -5.28 0.04 18.71
C ASP A 4 -5.49 0.25 17.21
N ARG A 5 -5.23 -0.79 16.40
CA ARG A 5 -5.36 -0.75 14.94
C ARG A 5 -6.64 -1.48 14.56
N SER A 6 -7.61 -0.75 14.02
CA SER A 6 -8.86 -1.33 13.55
C SER A 6 -8.95 -1.30 12.03
N PHE A 7 -9.23 -2.45 11.40
CA PHE A 7 -9.32 -2.56 9.94
C PHE A 7 -10.67 -2.07 9.44
N ILE A 8 -10.67 -1.31 8.35
CA ILE A 8 -11.88 -0.64 7.81
C ILE A 8 -12.68 -1.59 6.88
N GLY A 9 -12.42 -2.90 6.91
CA GLY A 9 -13.12 -3.91 6.11
C GLY A 9 -12.89 -3.85 4.59
N ILE A 10 -12.25 -2.80 4.08
CA ILE A 10 -11.89 -2.65 2.67
C ILE A 10 -10.50 -3.23 2.39
N ARG A 11 -10.33 -3.89 1.25
CA ARG A 11 -9.03 -4.33 0.72
C ARG A 11 -8.95 -3.98 -0.75
N LEU A 12 -7.85 -3.37 -1.17
CA LEU A 12 -7.62 -2.97 -2.55
C LEU A 12 -6.53 -3.86 -3.14
N VAL A 13 -6.75 -4.35 -4.36
CA VAL A 13 -5.71 -5.04 -5.13
C VAL A 13 -5.09 -4.02 -6.09
N VAL A 14 -3.78 -3.81 -5.99
CA VAL A 14 -3.06 -2.79 -6.77
C VAL A 14 -1.98 -3.47 -7.61
N ALA A 15 -2.06 -3.28 -8.92
CA ALA A 15 -1.04 -3.73 -9.87
C ALA A 15 -0.18 -2.55 -10.31
N LEU A 16 1.13 -2.65 -10.10
CA LEU A 16 2.11 -1.71 -10.65
C LEU A 16 2.71 -2.34 -11.91
N TRP A 17 2.39 -1.81 -13.08
CA TRP A 17 2.75 -2.41 -14.37
C TRP A 17 3.73 -1.52 -15.12
N ASN A 18 4.96 -2.01 -15.35
CA ASN A 18 5.94 -1.33 -16.18
C ASN A 18 5.97 -1.90 -17.61
N ARG A 19 5.41 -1.17 -18.58
CA ARG A 19 5.50 -1.53 -20.01
C ARG A 19 6.73 -0.95 -20.71
N CYS A 20 7.60 -0.25 -20.00
CA CYS A 20 8.75 0.43 -20.57
C CYS A 20 9.94 -0.53 -20.73
N SER A 21 10.85 -0.19 -21.64
CA SER A 21 12.14 -0.89 -21.83
C SER A 21 13.23 -0.48 -20.82
N LYS A 22 12.85 0.08 -19.67
CA LYS A 22 13.74 0.43 -18.55
C LYS A 22 13.07 0.13 -17.22
N VAL A 23 13.87 -0.17 -16.19
CA VAL A 23 13.37 -0.27 -14.81
C VAL A 23 12.72 1.06 -14.42
N ALA A 24 11.57 0.99 -13.74
CA ALA A 24 10.84 2.17 -13.31
C ALA A 24 10.41 2.03 -11.84
N THR A 25 10.58 3.11 -11.08
CA THR A 25 9.87 3.25 -9.80
C THR A 25 8.48 3.80 -10.10
N ILE A 26 7.46 3.00 -9.77
CA ILE A 26 6.05 3.40 -9.92
C ILE A 26 5.51 3.70 -8.53
N THR A 27 4.79 4.81 -8.40
CA THR A 27 4.18 5.27 -7.15
C THR A 27 2.67 5.27 -7.28
N ALA A 28 2.00 4.60 -6.35
CA ALA A 28 0.56 4.67 -6.17
C ALA A 28 0.26 5.64 -5.02
N SER A 29 -0.23 6.84 -5.34
CA SER A 29 -0.73 7.78 -4.32
C SER A 29 -2.11 7.37 -3.83
N TRP A 30 -2.44 7.71 -2.58
CA TRP A 30 -3.77 7.45 -2.01
C TRP A 30 -4.85 8.15 -2.82
N GLU A 31 -4.60 9.38 -3.23
CA GLU A 31 -5.50 10.15 -4.11
C GLU A 31 -5.83 9.39 -5.41
N ALA A 32 -4.83 8.84 -6.10
CA ALA A 32 -5.04 8.08 -7.34
C ALA A 32 -5.82 6.76 -7.12
N LEU A 33 -5.81 6.24 -5.89
CA LEU A 33 -6.55 5.05 -5.48
C LEU A 33 -7.91 5.37 -4.83
N GLY A 34 -8.29 6.66 -4.72
CA GLY A 34 -9.51 7.10 -4.05
C GLY A 34 -9.49 6.95 -2.53
N LEU A 35 -8.30 6.91 -1.92
CA LEU A 35 -8.09 6.87 -0.48
C LEU A 35 -7.80 8.28 0.06
N GLU A 36 -8.26 8.56 1.27
CA GLU A 36 -7.91 9.80 1.98
C GLU A 36 -6.42 9.80 2.37
N SER A 37 -5.79 10.97 2.33
CA SER A 37 -4.33 11.12 2.52
C SER A 37 -3.83 10.66 3.89
N GLY A 38 -4.65 10.79 4.94
CA GLY A 38 -4.33 10.42 6.32
C GLY A 38 -4.57 8.94 6.66
N ILE A 39 -5.06 8.14 5.72
CA ILE A 39 -5.31 6.72 5.97
C ILE A 39 -3.99 5.94 5.98
N HIS A 40 -3.87 5.09 7.00
CA HIS A 40 -2.77 4.16 7.16
C HIS A 40 -3.10 2.86 6.43
N VAL A 41 -2.14 2.33 5.68
CA VAL A 41 -2.33 1.14 4.85
C VAL A 41 -1.21 0.15 5.09
N SER A 42 -1.60 -1.10 5.39
CA SER A 42 -0.68 -2.23 5.37
C SER A 42 -0.63 -2.81 3.95
N VAL A 43 0.58 -3.08 3.45
CA VAL A 43 0.84 -3.48 2.07
C VAL A 43 1.47 -4.87 2.06
N ARG A 44 0.77 -5.83 1.45
CA ARG A 44 1.24 -7.20 1.24
C ARG A 44 1.57 -7.43 -0.22
N ASP A 45 2.78 -7.87 -0.51
CA ASP A 45 3.16 -8.39 -1.81
C ASP A 45 2.50 -9.76 -2.01
N LEU A 46 1.72 -9.90 -3.09
CA LEU A 46 0.98 -11.12 -3.37
C LEU A 46 1.92 -12.25 -3.77
N TRP A 47 2.93 -11.97 -4.59
CA TRP A 47 3.85 -12.96 -5.13
C TRP A 47 4.83 -13.47 -4.07
N GLN A 48 5.30 -12.60 -3.19
CA GLN A 48 6.21 -12.97 -2.11
C GLN A 48 5.48 -13.47 -0.85
N HIS A 49 4.15 -13.36 -0.84
CA HIS A 49 3.31 -13.68 0.31
C HIS A 49 3.71 -12.92 1.60
N LYS A 50 4.31 -11.74 1.46
CA LYS A 50 5.00 -11.02 2.54
C LYS A 50 4.44 -9.60 2.72
N LEU A 51 4.38 -9.15 3.97
CA LEU A 51 4.12 -7.75 4.29
C LEU A 51 5.38 -6.93 3.98
N VAL A 52 5.26 -5.97 3.07
CA VAL A 52 6.38 -5.12 2.61
C VAL A 52 6.33 -3.73 3.22
N ALA A 53 5.16 -3.29 3.69
CA ALA A 53 4.99 -2.14 4.55
C ALA A 53 3.83 -2.39 5.52
N GLU A 54 3.99 -2.05 6.79
CA GLU A 54 2.93 -2.27 7.78
C GLU A 54 2.06 -1.03 7.98
N ASP A 55 2.58 0.15 7.65
CA ASP A 55 2.03 1.44 8.06
C ASP A 55 2.36 2.55 7.05
N ALA A 56 2.03 2.30 5.78
CA ALA A 56 2.24 3.29 4.72
C ALA A 56 1.16 4.37 4.78
N VAL A 57 1.57 5.63 4.59
CA VAL A 57 0.69 6.80 4.57
C VAL A 57 0.93 7.57 3.29
N SER A 58 -0.10 8.19 2.74
CA SER A 58 -0.13 9.01 1.50
C SER A 58 0.18 8.30 0.18
N SER A 59 1.08 7.31 0.16
CA SER A 59 1.47 6.59 -1.07
C SER A 59 2.28 5.33 -0.78
N PHE A 60 2.46 4.51 -1.82
CA PHE A 60 3.40 3.40 -1.84
C PHE A 60 4.13 3.35 -3.19
N SER A 61 5.45 3.10 -3.16
CA SER A 61 6.28 3.01 -4.36
C SER A 61 7.02 1.69 -4.43
N ALA A 62 7.19 1.16 -5.63
CA ALA A 62 8.08 0.02 -5.85
C ALA A 62 8.85 0.18 -7.16
N GLY A 63 10.09 -0.30 -7.17
CA GLY A 63 10.81 -0.57 -8.41
C GLY A 63 10.18 -1.76 -9.13
N VAL A 64 9.87 -1.61 -10.41
CA VAL A 64 9.30 -2.64 -11.29
C VAL A 64 10.22 -2.79 -12.48
N ASP A 65 10.64 -4.03 -12.74
CA ASP A 65 11.60 -4.34 -13.81
C ASP A 65 11.01 -4.11 -15.20
N ILE A 66 11.85 -4.24 -16.21
CA ILE A 66 11.48 -4.06 -17.62
C ILE A 66 10.40 -5.08 -17.99
N HIS A 67 9.29 -4.59 -18.54
CA HIS A 67 8.16 -5.42 -18.97
C HIS A 67 7.57 -6.30 -17.84
N ASP A 68 7.72 -5.87 -16.59
CA ASP A 68 7.29 -6.61 -15.40
C ASP A 68 6.08 -5.95 -14.70
N CYS A 69 5.45 -6.68 -13.78
CA CYS A 69 4.41 -6.16 -12.90
C CYS A 69 4.55 -6.68 -11.46
N LYS A 70 4.15 -5.84 -10.51
CA LYS A 70 4.01 -6.23 -9.10
C LYS A 70 2.56 -6.12 -8.65
N LEU A 71 2.12 -7.07 -7.84
CA LEU A 71 0.75 -7.17 -7.38
C LEU A 71 0.70 -7.13 -5.86
N TYR A 72 -0.10 -6.21 -5.33
CA TYR A 72 -0.20 -5.95 -3.90
C TYR A 72 -1.63 -6.02 -3.41
N ILE A 73 -1.78 -6.38 -2.14
CA ILE A 73 -3.01 -6.17 -1.36
C ILE A 73 -2.75 -5.03 -0.39
N PHE A 74 -3.51 -3.95 -0.53
CA PHE A 74 -3.54 -2.82 0.37
C PHE A 74 -4.70 -2.99 1.33
N THR A 75 -4.42 -2.99 2.63
CA THR A 75 -5.43 -3.10 3.69
C THR A 75 -5.38 -1.85 4.57
N PRO A 76 -6.29 -0.88 4.33
CA PRO A 76 -6.49 0.29 5.18
C PRO A 76 -6.88 -0.05 6.62
N PHE A 77 -6.35 0.72 7.56
CA PHE A 77 -6.71 0.67 8.97
C PHE A 77 -6.70 2.08 9.58
N THR A 78 -7.44 2.25 10.66
CA THR A 78 -7.36 3.44 11.52
C THR A 78 -6.45 3.15 12.70
N VAL A 79 -5.76 4.18 13.17
CA VAL A 79 -4.98 4.15 14.41
C VAL A 79 -5.77 4.91 15.45
N SER A 80 -6.29 4.19 16.44
CA SER A 80 -7.00 4.79 17.57
C SER A 80 -5.98 5.10 18.66
N HIS A 81 -5.85 6.38 19.03
CA HIS A 81 -5.11 6.78 20.22
C HIS A 81 -6.07 6.80 21.40
N SER A 82 -5.93 5.83 22.31
CA SER A 82 -6.58 5.93 23.62
C SER A 82 -5.91 7.06 24.42
N ALA A 83 -6.67 8.13 24.68
CA ALA A 83 -6.30 9.14 25.67
C ALA A 83 -6.51 8.54 27.08
N GLU A 84 -5.55 8.77 27.96
CA GLU A 84 -5.63 8.45 29.39
C GLU A 84 -6.38 9.56 30.14
#